data_AF-A0A6L6GKD2-F1
#
_entry.id   AF-A0A6L6GKD2-F1
#
_cell.length_a   1.000
_cell.length_b   1.000
_cell.length_c   1.000
_cell.angle_alpha   90.00
_cell.angle_beta   90.00
_cell.angle_gamma   90.00
#
_symmetry.space_group_name_H-M   'P 1'
#
loop_
_entity.id
_entity.type
_entity.pdbx_description
1 polymer ?
#
loop_
_entity_poly.entity_id
_entity_poly.type
_entity_poly.pdbx_seq_one_letter_code
_entity_poly.pdbx_strand_id
1 'polypeptide(L)'
;MSRVARFHADRTNQKLYFARLSCQQAEQTEHIQQAQAHREAAVFHLHGAVLAFLQELVRYYRLSDATPTLKSIEEHMAAKGQVSPEISILQKLAKDGFIAELKRAYRLSQYTPEPSAPEPEQETSSNLIIKVTQTPQAWLPDTAILREWHRDITQLIDGFRNEMVEF
;
A
#
# COMPACT_ATOMS: atom_id res chain seq x y z
N MET A 1 17.41 -10.01 24.67
CA MET A 1 16.40 -9.46 23.73
C MET A 1 16.76 -9.90 22.33
N SER A 2 15.92 -10.76 21.74
CA SER A 2 16.21 -11.54 20.53
C SER A 2 16.58 -10.66 19.33
N ARG A 3 17.83 -10.78 18.85
CA ARG A 3 18.37 -10.10 17.67
C ARG A 3 17.88 -10.70 16.34
N VAL A 4 17.13 -11.80 16.37
CA VAL A 4 16.81 -12.60 15.17
C VAL A 4 15.61 -12.04 14.39
N ALA A 5 14.63 -11.42 15.05
CA ALA A 5 13.45 -10.85 14.40
C ALA A 5 13.70 -9.51 13.67
N ARG A 6 14.89 -8.90 13.81
CA ARG A 6 15.22 -7.59 13.22
C ARG A 6 15.81 -7.66 11.81
N PHE A 7 16.25 -8.84 11.36
CA PHE A 7 16.78 -8.95 10.00
C PHE A 7 15.63 -8.81 8.99
N HIS A 8 15.65 -7.72 8.21
CA HIS A 8 14.77 -7.40 7.08
C HIS A 8 13.43 -6.72 7.38
N ALA A 9 13.11 -6.44 8.65
CA ALA A 9 12.02 -5.53 9.01
C ALA A 9 12.24 -4.08 8.52
N ASP A 10 13.49 -3.74 8.23
CA ASP A 10 13.92 -2.38 7.88
C ASP A 10 13.21 -1.82 6.67
N ARG A 11 12.95 -2.65 5.63
CA ARG A 11 12.30 -2.14 4.40
C ARG A 11 10.82 -1.84 4.64
N THR A 12 10.11 -2.70 5.35
CA THR A 12 8.71 -2.46 5.74
C THR A 12 8.61 -1.24 6.65
N ASN A 13 9.49 -1.14 7.66
CA ASN A 13 9.52 0.00 8.57
C ASN A 13 9.85 1.30 7.83
N GLN A 14 10.78 1.27 6.88
CA GLN A 14 11.11 2.42 6.03
C GLN A 14 9.91 2.83 5.16
N LYS A 15 9.17 1.86 4.59
CA LYS A 15 7.96 2.13 3.81
C LYS A 15 6.85 2.75 4.67
N LEU A 16 6.62 2.20 5.87
CA LEU A 16 5.68 2.79 6.84
C LEU A 16 6.09 4.19 7.28
N TYR A 17 7.39 4.43 7.49
CA TYR A 17 7.92 5.74 7.82
C TYR A 17 7.69 6.76 6.69
N PHE A 18 8.01 6.39 5.45
CA PHE A 18 7.77 7.28 4.31
C PHE A 18 6.29 7.54 4.05
N ALA A 19 5.42 6.54 4.22
CA ALA A 19 3.98 6.74 4.14
C ALA A 19 3.49 7.79 5.15
N ARG A 20 3.94 7.68 6.41
CA ARG A 20 3.62 8.68 7.45
C ARG A 20 4.15 10.07 7.08
N LEU A 21 5.39 10.17 6.62
CA LEU A 21 6.01 11.44 6.24
C LEU A 21 5.22 12.10 5.10
N SER A 22 4.89 11.35 4.05
CA SER A 22 4.10 11.85 2.92
C SER A 22 2.69 12.28 3.35
N CYS A 23 2.04 11.54 4.27
CA CYS A 23 0.75 11.94 4.83
C CYS A 23 0.85 13.27 5.58
N GLN A 24 1.87 13.46 6.42
CA GLN A 24 2.10 14.71 7.14
C GLN A 24 2.37 15.89 6.21
N GLN A 25 3.16 15.67 5.15
CA GLN A 25 3.41 16.69 4.12
C GLN A 25 2.12 17.08 3.40
N ALA A 26 1.27 16.13 3.04
CA ALA A 26 -0.02 16.40 2.41
C ALA A 26 -0.93 17.28 3.28
N GLU A 27 -0.93 17.07 4.60
CA GLU A 27 -1.76 17.83 5.55
C GLU A 27 -1.29 19.28 5.73
N GLN A 28 0.01 19.52 5.60
CA GLN A 28 0.63 20.83 5.83
C GLN A 28 0.73 21.68 4.55
N THR A 29 0.42 21.08 3.39
CA THR A 29 0.60 21.74 2.09
C THR A 29 -0.71 22.36 1.61
N GLU A 30 -0.72 23.69 1.47
CA GLU A 30 -1.89 24.42 0.94
C GLU A 30 -2.05 24.26 -0.58
N HIS A 31 -0.94 24.09 -1.30
CA HIS A 31 -0.96 23.97 -2.76
C HIS A 31 -1.55 22.61 -3.19
N ILE A 32 -2.76 22.62 -3.74
CA ILE A 32 -3.57 21.42 -4.02
C ILE A 32 -2.80 20.34 -4.78
N GLN A 33 -2.05 20.69 -5.83
CA GLN A 33 -1.29 19.71 -6.62
C GLN A 33 -0.14 19.08 -5.84
N GLN A 34 0.51 19.85 -4.96
CA GLN A 34 1.60 19.33 -4.13
C GLN A 34 1.03 18.43 -3.04
N ALA A 35 -0.09 18.82 -2.42
CA ALA A 35 -0.82 17.98 -1.48
C ALA A 35 -1.32 16.68 -2.13
N GLN A 36 -1.76 16.71 -3.39
CA GLN A 36 -2.10 15.51 -4.17
C GLN A 36 -0.87 14.61 -4.39
N ALA A 37 0.26 15.17 -4.82
CA ALA A 37 1.49 14.40 -5.01
C ALA A 37 1.94 13.71 -3.72
N HIS A 38 1.83 14.39 -2.57
CA HIS A 38 2.12 13.80 -1.26
C HIS A 38 1.13 12.68 -0.88
N ARG A 39 -0.16 12.84 -1.16
CA ARG A 39 -1.15 11.78 -0.94
C ARG A 39 -0.87 10.55 -1.81
N GLU A 40 -0.52 10.75 -3.06
CA GLU A 40 -0.16 9.66 -3.98
C GLU A 40 1.11 8.93 -3.52
N ALA A 41 2.13 9.68 -3.08
CA ALA A 41 3.32 9.11 -2.47
C ALA A 41 2.97 8.26 -1.23
N ALA A 42 2.06 8.73 -0.37
CA ALA A 42 1.60 7.95 0.78
C ALA A 42 0.94 6.62 0.35
N VAL A 43 0.08 6.62 -0.67
CA VAL A 43 -0.52 5.40 -1.24
C VAL A 43 0.56 4.43 -1.73
N PHE A 44 1.54 4.91 -2.50
CA PHE A 44 2.66 4.08 -2.99
C PHE A 44 3.51 3.50 -1.85
N HIS A 45 3.74 4.27 -0.80
CA HIS A 45 4.51 3.81 0.35
C HIS A 45 3.73 2.80 1.21
N LEU A 46 2.42 3.01 1.43
CA LEU A 46 1.56 2.05 2.14
C LEU A 46 1.46 0.73 1.38
N HIS A 47 1.22 0.76 0.07
CA HIS A 47 1.22 -0.46 -0.74
C HIS A 47 2.60 -1.13 -0.72
N GLY A 48 3.68 -0.34 -0.83
CA GLY A 48 5.04 -0.83 -0.72
C GLY A 48 5.37 -1.46 0.65
N ALA A 49 4.72 -1.04 1.74
CA ALA A 49 4.88 -1.65 3.06
C ALA A 49 4.26 -3.05 3.08
N VAL A 50 3.09 -3.25 2.46
CA VAL A 50 2.48 -4.57 2.31
C VAL A 50 3.40 -5.52 1.51
N LEU A 51 3.95 -5.06 0.39
CA LEU A 51 4.87 -5.87 -0.42
C LEU A 51 6.17 -6.22 0.32
N ALA A 52 6.74 -5.25 1.05
CA ALA A 52 7.92 -5.49 1.87
C ALA A 52 7.63 -6.50 3.00
N PHE A 53 6.43 -6.45 3.59
CA PHE A 53 6.00 -7.41 4.59
C PHE A 53 5.83 -8.82 4.02
N LEU A 54 5.34 -8.98 2.78
CA LEU A 54 5.33 -10.30 2.12
C LEU A 54 6.75 -10.88 1.98
N GLN A 55 7.76 -10.04 1.74
CA GLN A 55 9.16 -10.49 1.75
C GLN A 55 9.66 -10.88 3.15
N GLU A 56 9.15 -10.25 4.21
CA GLU A 56 9.41 -10.71 5.58
C GLU A 56 8.84 -12.11 5.80
N LEU A 57 7.58 -12.36 5.39
CA LEU A 57 6.94 -13.66 5.52
C LEU A 57 7.68 -14.76 4.74
N VAL A 58 8.12 -14.47 3.51
CA VAL A 58 8.98 -15.41 2.73
C VAL A 58 10.20 -15.83 3.53
N ARG A 59 10.87 -14.90 4.20
CA ARG A 59 12.08 -15.19 4.99
C ARG A 59 11.74 -15.95 6.26
N TYR A 60 10.69 -15.53 6.97
CA TYR A 60 10.21 -16.19 8.18
C TYR A 60 9.90 -17.67 7.92
N TYR A 61 9.14 -17.94 6.86
CA TYR A 61 8.79 -19.31 6.45
C TYR A 61 9.87 -20.05 5.66
N ARG A 62 11.05 -19.44 5.46
CA ARG A 62 12.16 -20.00 4.68
C ARG A 62 11.70 -20.49 3.30
N LEU A 63 11.03 -19.60 2.57
CA LEU A 63 10.57 -19.80 1.20
C LEU A 63 11.58 -19.20 0.21
N SER A 64 11.51 -19.66 -1.04
CA SER A 64 12.38 -19.18 -2.13
C SER A 64 11.55 -18.39 -3.15
N ASP A 65 11.18 -17.16 -2.79
CA ASP A 65 10.37 -16.27 -3.63
C ASP A 65 10.90 -14.82 -3.57
N ALA A 66 11.47 -14.34 -4.67
CA ALA A 66 12.08 -13.00 -4.74
C ALA A 66 11.04 -11.87 -4.92
N THR A 67 9.87 -12.19 -5.46
CA THR A 67 8.80 -11.23 -5.78
C THR A 67 7.47 -11.77 -5.25
N PRO A 68 7.33 -11.89 -3.92
CA PRO A 68 6.21 -12.61 -3.35
C PRO A 68 4.88 -11.91 -3.56
N THR A 69 3.88 -12.75 -3.75
CA THR A 69 2.46 -12.38 -3.78
C THR A 69 1.73 -13.20 -2.71
N LEU A 70 0.51 -12.78 -2.35
CA LEU A 70 -0.33 -13.56 -1.43
C LEU A 70 -0.54 -14.99 -1.93
N LYS A 71 -0.77 -15.14 -3.23
CA LYS A 71 -0.99 -16.45 -3.88
C LYS A 71 0.29 -17.30 -3.89
N SER A 72 1.43 -16.71 -4.24
CA SER A 72 2.67 -17.48 -4.30
C SER A 72 3.10 -17.96 -2.92
N ILE A 73 2.96 -17.16 -1.86
CA ILE A 73 3.25 -17.62 -0.49
C ILE A 73 2.28 -18.73 -0.06
N GLU A 74 0.99 -18.61 -0.36
CA GLU A 74 -0.01 -19.66 -0.10
C GLU A 74 0.40 -20.99 -0.76
N GLU A 75 0.75 -20.97 -2.04
CA GLU A 75 1.17 -22.16 -2.80
C GLU A 75 2.44 -22.80 -2.21
N HIS A 76 3.43 -21.99 -1.82
CA HIS A 76 4.65 -22.47 -1.18
C HIS A 76 4.39 -23.10 0.20
N MET A 77 3.47 -22.54 0.98
CA MET A 77 3.09 -23.09 2.29
C MET A 77 2.31 -24.39 2.14
N ALA A 78 1.37 -24.44 1.18
CA ALA A 78 0.62 -25.65 0.86
C ALA A 78 1.54 -26.81 0.42
N ALA A 79 2.58 -26.51 -0.38
CA ALA A 79 3.60 -27.51 -0.77
C ALA A 79 4.39 -28.07 0.42
N LYS A 80 4.50 -27.32 1.53
CA LYS A 80 5.09 -27.78 2.80
C LYS A 80 4.07 -28.48 3.71
N GLY A 81 2.81 -28.61 3.29
CA GLY A 81 1.72 -29.14 4.12
C GLY A 81 1.33 -28.20 5.28
N GLN A 82 1.61 -26.91 5.15
CA GLN A 82 1.37 -25.89 6.16
C GLN A 82 0.39 -24.82 5.67
N VAL A 83 -0.22 -24.08 6.59
CA VAL A 83 -1.08 -22.94 6.30
C VAL A 83 -0.54 -21.73 7.04
N SER A 84 -0.42 -20.59 6.35
CA SER A 84 -0.08 -19.31 7.00
C SER A 84 -1.36 -18.57 7.42
N PRO A 85 -1.57 -18.33 8.72
CA PRO A 85 -2.72 -17.54 9.18
C PRO A 85 -2.66 -16.09 8.70
N GLU A 86 -1.47 -15.48 8.63
CA GLU A 86 -1.21 -14.12 8.17
C GLU A 86 -1.64 -13.97 6.70
N ILE A 87 -1.26 -14.91 5.84
CA ILE A 87 -1.68 -14.92 4.43
C ILE A 87 -3.20 -15.05 4.32
N SER A 88 -3.83 -15.91 5.13
CA SER A 88 -5.28 -16.08 5.13
C SER A 88 -6.01 -14.78 5.50
N ILE A 89 -5.52 -14.07 6.52
CA ILE A 89 -6.06 -12.77 6.95
C ILE A 89 -5.83 -11.70 5.87
N LEU A 90 -4.62 -11.62 5.33
CA LEU A 90 -4.26 -10.64 4.28
C LEU A 90 -5.09 -10.86 3.00
N GLN A 91 -5.36 -12.11 2.60
CA GLN A 91 -6.22 -12.43 1.47
C GLN A 91 -7.66 -11.93 1.68
N LYS A 92 -8.22 -12.15 2.88
CA LYS A 92 -9.55 -11.64 3.24
C LYS A 92 -9.61 -10.12 3.16
N LEU A 93 -8.64 -9.43 3.76
CA LEU A 93 -8.54 -7.97 3.73
C LEU A 93 -8.30 -7.43 2.32
N ALA A 94 -7.56 -8.16 1.48
CA ALA A 94 -7.31 -7.78 0.09
C ALA A 94 -8.53 -7.98 -0.84
N LYS A 95 -9.55 -8.71 -0.38
CA LYS A 95 -10.82 -8.89 -1.08
C LYS A 95 -11.82 -7.79 -0.70
N ASP A 96 -12.11 -7.64 0.59
CA ASP A 96 -13.26 -6.85 1.08
C ASP A 96 -12.89 -5.88 2.23
N GLY A 97 -11.62 -5.52 2.42
CA GLY A 97 -11.17 -4.63 3.49
C GLY A 97 -10.33 -3.43 3.02
N PHE A 98 -9.73 -2.71 3.97
CA PHE A 98 -8.90 -1.53 3.67
C PHE A 98 -7.72 -1.83 2.73
N ILE A 99 -7.20 -3.07 2.74
CA ILE A 99 -6.16 -3.50 1.78
C ILE A 99 -6.72 -3.55 0.35
N ALA A 100 -7.98 -3.96 0.17
CA ALA A 100 -8.64 -3.92 -1.13
C ALA A 100 -8.76 -2.48 -1.65
N GLU A 101 -9.13 -1.53 -0.78
CA GLU A 101 -9.20 -0.10 -1.09
C GLU A 101 -7.82 0.49 -1.41
N LEU A 102 -6.81 0.18 -0.60
CA LEU A 102 -5.43 0.59 -0.86
C LEU A 102 -4.94 0.07 -2.22
N LYS A 103 -5.25 -1.18 -2.57
CA LYS A 103 -4.89 -1.75 -3.89
C LYS A 103 -5.63 -1.03 -5.03
N ARG A 104 -6.89 -0.63 -4.83
CA ARG A 104 -7.64 0.18 -5.81
C ARG A 104 -7.00 1.55 -5.99
N ALA A 105 -6.72 2.27 -4.90
CA ALA A 105 -6.04 3.57 -4.93
C ALA A 105 -4.68 3.45 -5.62
N TYR A 106 -3.87 2.46 -5.24
CA TYR A 106 -2.56 2.18 -5.85
C TYR A 106 -2.66 1.94 -7.36
N ARG A 107 -3.67 1.20 -7.82
CA ARG A 107 -3.87 0.94 -9.25
C ARG A 107 -4.25 2.21 -10.00
N LEU A 108 -5.17 3.00 -9.46
CA LEU A 108 -5.65 4.24 -10.09
C LEU A 108 -4.59 5.34 -10.09
N SER A 109 -3.63 5.31 -9.16
CA SER A 109 -2.45 6.18 -9.20
C SER A 109 -1.44 5.78 -10.29
N GLN A 110 -1.42 4.53 -10.74
CA GLN A 110 -0.47 4.08 -11.78
C GLN A 110 -1.01 4.25 -13.20
N TYR A 111 -2.31 4.12 -13.37
CA TYR A 111 -2.95 4.06 -14.67
C TYR A 111 -4.05 5.11 -14.74
N THR A 112 -4.09 5.86 -15.84
CA THR A 112 -5.24 6.72 -16.15
C THR A 112 -6.49 5.83 -16.27
N PRO A 113 -7.56 6.08 -15.51
CA PRO A 113 -8.83 5.38 -15.75
C PRO A 113 -9.28 5.63 -17.19
N GLU A 114 -9.90 4.63 -17.84
CA GLU A 114 -10.45 4.84 -19.17
C GLU A 114 -11.41 6.04 -19.13
N PRO A 115 -11.22 7.03 -20.02
CA PRO A 115 -12.12 8.16 -20.06
C PRO A 115 -13.52 7.66 -20.39
N SER A 116 -14.53 8.23 -19.73
CA SER A 116 -15.91 8.16 -20.18
C SER A 116 -15.98 8.59 -21.66
N ALA A 117 -16.97 8.08 -22.41
CA ALA A 117 -17.15 8.45 -23.82
C ALA A 117 -17.01 9.97 -24.01
N PRO A 118 -16.22 10.44 -25.00
CA PRO A 118 -15.87 11.84 -25.12
C PRO A 118 -17.13 12.70 -25.27
N GLU A 119 -17.36 13.59 -24.32
CA GLU A 119 -18.30 14.70 -24.50
C GLU A 119 -17.60 15.78 -25.35
N PRO A 120 -18.30 16.44 -26.29
CA PRO A 120 -17.69 17.47 -27.12
C PRO A 120 -17.26 18.66 -26.27
N GLU A 121 -15.96 18.78 -26.02
CA GLU A 121 -15.36 19.94 -25.35
C GLU A 121 -15.20 21.10 -26.34
N GLN A 122 -15.63 22.31 -25.94
CA GLN A 122 -15.29 23.53 -26.69
C GLN A 122 -13.78 23.74 -26.65
N GLU A 123 -13.19 23.97 -27.82
CA GLU A 123 -11.75 24.16 -28.02
C GLU A 123 -11.18 25.18 -27.02
N THR A 124 -10.47 24.70 -26.00
CA THR A 124 -9.64 25.57 -25.16
C THR A 124 -8.18 25.22 -25.37
N SER A 125 -7.46 26.19 -25.92
CA SER A 125 -6.03 26.21 -26.20
C SER A 125 -5.18 25.54 -25.12
N SER A 126 -4.52 24.45 -25.52
CA SER A 126 -3.19 24.00 -25.08
C SER A 126 -2.79 24.11 -23.59
N ASN A 127 -3.71 23.82 -22.67
CA ASN A 127 -3.44 23.66 -21.23
C ASN A 127 -3.94 22.31 -20.67
N LEU A 128 -3.91 21.26 -21.51
CA LEU A 128 -4.45 19.92 -21.19
C LEU A 128 -3.87 19.32 -19.90
N ILE A 129 -2.59 19.56 -19.59
CA ILE A 129 -1.93 19.06 -18.36
C ILE A 129 -2.41 19.84 -17.10
N ILE A 130 -2.74 21.12 -17.27
CA ILE A 130 -3.08 22.02 -16.14
C ILE A 130 -4.51 21.76 -15.66
N LYS A 131 -5.46 21.50 -16.57
CA LYS A 131 -6.88 21.25 -16.22
C LYS A 131 -7.09 19.92 -15.48
N VAL A 132 -6.34 18.87 -15.82
CA VAL A 132 -6.47 17.54 -15.20
C VAL A 132 -5.88 17.49 -13.78
N THR A 133 -4.84 18.28 -13.51
CA THR A 133 -4.15 18.29 -12.22
C THR A 133 -4.73 19.29 -11.20
N GLN A 134 -5.57 20.24 -11.63
CA GLN A 134 -6.16 21.25 -10.73
C GLN A 134 -7.40 20.76 -9.98
N THR A 135 -8.02 19.66 -10.41
CA THR A 135 -9.21 19.10 -9.75
C THR A 135 -8.79 18.03 -8.73
N PRO A 136 -9.41 17.98 -7.53
CA PRO A 136 -9.27 16.84 -6.63
C PRO A 136 -9.47 15.50 -7.36
N GLN A 137 -8.43 14.66 -7.39
CA GLN A 137 -8.54 13.32 -7.95
C GLN A 137 -9.50 12.49 -7.08
N ALA A 138 -10.66 12.12 -7.65
CA ALA A 138 -11.73 11.44 -6.91
C ALA A 138 -11.31 10.06 -6.34
N TRP A 139 -10.30 9.43 -6.92
CA TRP A 139 -9.80 8.13 -6.47
C TRP A 139 -8.72 8.20 -5.39
N LEU A 140 -8.16 9.38 -5.15
CA LEU A 140 -7.08 9.55 -4.20
C LEU A 140 -7.65 9.79 -2.80
N PRO A 141 -7.39 8.91 -1.81
CA PRO A 141 -7.93 9.07 -0.47
C PRO A 141 -7.48 10.38 0.18
N ASP A 142 -8.30 10.92 1.07
CA ASP A 142 -7.89 12.05 1.88
C ASP A 142 -6.86 11.64 2.95
N THR A 143 -6.27 12.63 3.61
CA THR A 143 -5.23 12.41 4.62
C THR A 143 -5.76 11.71 5.87
N ALA A 144 -7.05 11.83 6.18
CA ALA A 144 -7.65 11.11 7.30
C ALA A 144 -7.69 9.60 7.04
N ILE A 145 -8.15 9.19 5.85
CA ILE A 145 -8.16 7.80 5.41
C ILE A 145 -6.74 7.24 5.32
N LEU A 146 -5.78 8.00 4.75
CA LEU A 146 -4.39 7.56 4.66
C LEU A 146 -3.75 7.33 6.03
N ARG A 147 -4.08 8.18 7.02
CA ARG A 147 -3.61 8.01 8.40
C ARG A 147 -4.24 6.80 9.07
N GLU A 148 -5.51 6.54 8.82
CA GLU A 148 -6.20 5.33 9.26
C GLU A 148 -5.55 4.07 8.66
N TRP A 149 -5.37 4.00 7.34
CA TRP A 149 -4.70 2.87 6.70
C TRP A 149 -3.27 2.70 7.21
N HIS A 150 -2.53 3.78 7.45
CA HIS A 150 -1.20 3.72 8.05
C HIS A 150 -1.22 3.03 9.43
N ARG A 151 -2.13 3.47 10.31
CA ARG A 151 -2.32 2.90 11.64
C ARG A 151 -2.70 1.43 11.55
N ASP A 152 -3.67 1.09 10.71
CA ASP A 152 -4.22 -0.26 10.62
C ASP A 152 -3.20 -1.24 10.04
N ILE A 153 -2.42 -0.84 9.03
CA ILE A 153 -1.30 -1.66 8.51
C ILE A 153 -0.23 -1.86 9.59
N THR A 154 0.13 -0.79 10.30
CA THR A 154 1.16 -0.87 11.34
C THR A 154 0.73 -1.86 12.44
N GLN A 155 -0.50 -1.72 12.93
CA GLN A 155 -1.06 -2.63 13.94
C GLN A 155 -1.14 -4.07 13.46
N LEU A 156 -1.58 -4.29 12.21
CA LEU A 156 -1.67 -5.62 11.62
C LEU A 156 -0.29 -6.29 11.52
N ILE A 157 0.70 -5.57 11.01
CA ILE A 157 2.08 -6.08 10.85
C ILE A 157 2.73 -6.34 12.21
N ASP A 158 2.56 -5.43 13.17
CA ASP A 158 3.12 -5.61 14.51
C ASP A 158 2.43 -6.77 15.24
N GLY A 159 1.12 -6.96 15.07
CA GLY A 159 0.37 -8.11 15.56
C GLY A 159 0.96 -9.42 15.04
N PHE A 160 1.11 -9.56 13.72
CA PHE A 160 1.74 -10.73 13.11
C PHE A 160 3.17 -10.95 13.60
N ARG A 161 3.98 -9.88 13.69
CA ARG A 161 5.37 -9.99 14.19
C ARG A 161 5.44 -10.49 15.62
N ASN A 162 4.50 -10.08 16.48
CA ASN A 162 4.46 -10.55 17.86
C ASN A 162 4.11 -12.03 17.92
N GLU A 163 3.08 -12.47 17.19
CA GLU A 163 2.69 -13.88 17.11
C GLU A 163 3.81 -14.77 16.53
N MET A 164 4.52 -14.28 15.50
CA MET A 164 5.63 -15.00 14.86
C MET A 164 6.85 -15.22 15.79
N VAL A 165 7.01 -14.42 16.84
CA VAL A 165 8.13 -14.51 17.81
C VAL A 165 7.81 -15.48 18.96
N GLU A 166 6.54 -15.80 19.19
CA GLU A 166 6.09 -16.64 20.31
C GLU A 166 6.16 -18.16 20.03
N PHE A 167 6.67 -18.59 18.87
CA PHE A 167 6.82 -20.01 18.48
C PHE A 167 8.26 -20.42 18.18
#